data_AF-A0A9R1BBT1-F1
#
_entry.id   AF-A0A9R1BBT1-F1
#
_cell.length_a   1.000
_cell.length_b   1.000
_cell.length_c   1.000
_cell.angle_alpha   90.00
_cell.angle_beta   90.00
_cell.angle_gamma   90.00
#
_symmetry.space_group_name_H-M   'P 1'
#
loop_
_entity.id
_entity.type
_entity.pdbx_description
1 polymer ?
#
loop_
_entity_poly.entity_id
_entity_poly.type
_entity_poly.pdbx_seq_one_letter_code
_entity_poly.pdbx_strand_id
1 'polypeptide(L)'
;MSGLLGYCNIFYRYGLMRITGYRYCGGRARLITCWQTDAAVAPFLLAALYYEEAYAALVIPPLQNHFERSWLSHVQLKAAQFNAEACYRYAIELHDKMEIGEEIARLQFGINAVVDAKRTARGAPASLYDSVSRLEQDMNQNLEKAVNENNRIYLMRVPAAKLLSPLPSASLVRSASKSEVLDAKAETGLQSS
;
A
#
# COMPACT_ATOMS: atom_id res chain seq x y z
N MET A 1 34.10 16.86 -17.55
CA MET A 1 34.00 15.78 -18.55
C MET A 1 33.59 14.51 -17.81
N SER A 2 32.29 14.34 -17.59
CA SER A 2 31.42 13.43 -18.36
C SER A 2 31.12 12.20 -17.50
N GLY A 3 30.32 12.36 -16.45
CA GLY A 3 29.74 11.23 -15.72
C GLY A 3 28.62 10.63 -16.57
N LEU A 4 28.90 9.49 -17.19
CA LEU A 4 27.94 8.73 -18.00
C LEU A 4 26.74 8.31 -17.14
N LEU A 5 25.57 8.88 -17.44
CA LEU A 5 24.27 8.37 -17.01
C LEU A 5 24.03 7.03 -17.70
N GLY A 6 24.40 5.93 -17.04
CA GLY A 6 24.05 4.59 -17.48
C GLY A 6 22.61 4.27 -17.11
N TYR A 7 21.75 4.06 -18.12
CA TYR A 7 20.38 3.55 -17.93
C TYR A 7 20.45 2.03 -17.84
N CYS A 8 20.21 1.48 -16.64
CA CYS A 8 20.06 0.03 -16.46
C CYS A 8 18.58 -0.27 -16.20
N ASN A 9 17.87 -0.74 -17.22
CA ASN A 9 16.51 -1.27 -17.07
C ASN A 9 16.61 -2.65 -16.42
N ILE A 10 16.38 -2.72 -15.11
CA ILE A 10 16.21 -3.98 -14.41
C ILE A 10 14.70 -4.22 -14.26
N PHE A 11 14.18 -5.15 -15.05
CA PHE A 11 12.81 -5.66 -14.94
C PHE A 11 12.74 -6.66 -13.78
N TYR A 12 11.93 -6.35 -12.76
CA TYR A 12 11.40 -7.37 -11.85
C TYR A 12 9.87 -7.34 -11.85
N ARG A 13 9.30 -8.49 -11.50
CA ARG A 13 7.97 -9.05 -11.83
C ARG A 13 6.71 -8.26 -11.42
N TYR A 14 6.80 -7.00 -11.00
CA TYR A 14 5.64 -6.16 -10.63
C TYR A 14 5.90 -4.67 -10.93
N GLY A 15 5.80 -4.27 -12.20
CA GLY A 15 5.68 -2.86 -12.59
C GLY A 15 6.98 -2.03 -12.59
N LEU A 16 7.00 -0.99 -13.44
CA LEU A 16 8.17 -0.17 -13.77
C LEU A 16 8.66 0.65 -12.55
N MET A 17 9.85 0.34 -12.05
CA MET A 17 10.56 1.17 -11.06
C MET A 17 11.49 2.13 -11.82
N ARG A 18 11.24 3.44 -11.79
CA ARG A 18 12.24 4.44 -12.23
C ARG A 18 13.24 4.66 -11.10
N ILE A 19 14.46 4.15 -11.26
CA ILE A 19 15.59 4.47 -10.40
C ILE A 19 16.10 5.86 -10.79
N THR A 20 15.97 6.87 -9.92
CA THR A 20 16.40 8.24 -10.18
C THR A 20 17.83 8.56 -9.69
N GLY A 21 18.56 7.61 -9.08
CA GLY A 21 20.00 7.78 -8.82
C GLY A 21 20.61 6.81 -7.81
N TYR A 22 21.94 6.72 -7.82
CA TYR A 22 22.76 5.99 -6.85
C TYR A 22 23.55 7.00 -5.99
N ARG A 23 23.66 6.77 -4.67
CA ARG A 23 24.62 7.49 -3.82
C ARG A 23 25.80 6.56 -3.53
N TYR A 24 26.99 6.94 -3.99
CA TYR A 24 28.23 6.24 -3.66
C TYR A 24 28.70 6.67 -2.25
N CYS A 25 28.60 5.77 -1.27
CA CYS A 25 29.28 5.89 0.02
C CYS A 25 30.21 4.68 0.22
N GLY A 26 31.53 4.92 0.22
CA GLY A 26 32.52 3.92 0.65
C GLY A 26 32.58 2.65 -0.21
N GLY A 27 32.64 2.79 -1.54
CA GLY A 27 32.94 1.68 -2.45
C GLY A 27 31.83 0.63 -2.64
N ARG A 28 30.66 0.80 -2.02
CA ARG A 28 29.47 -0.03 -2.26
C ARG A 28 28.32 0.84 -2.75
N ALA A 29 27.85 0.58 -3.98
CA ALA A 29 26.62 1.17 -4.48
C ALA A 29 25.45 0.57 -3.69
N ARG A 30 24.87 1.35 -2.78
CA ARG A 30 23.59 1.01 -2.15
C ARG A 30 22.48 1.62 -3.02
N LEU A 31 21.58 0.78 -3.51
CA LEU A 31 20.32 1.21 -4.09
C LEU A 31 19.57 1.99 -2.99
N ILE A 32 19.47 3.30 -3.15
CA ILE A 32 18.49 4.09 -2.39
C ILE A 32 17.20 3.89 -3.15
N THR A 33 16.33 3.02 -2.65
CA THR A 33 14.92 3.05 -3.05
C THR A 33 14.38 4.39 -2.56
N CYS A 34 14.26 5.36 -3.47
CA CYS A 34 13.69 6.66 -3.17
C CYS A 34 12.17 6.46 -3.09
N TRP A 35 11.68 6.11 -1.91
CA TRP A 35 10.26 5.92 -1.60
C TRP A 35 9.48 7.25 -1.43
N GLN A 36 10.00 8.38 -1.93
CA GLN A 36 9.63 9.72 -1.45
C GLN A 36 8.79 10.55 -2.43
N THR A 37 7.87 9.95 -3.19
CA THR A 37 6.94 10.75 -4.02
C THR A 37 5.55 10.13 -4.00
N ASP A 38 4.51 10.97 -4.06
CA ASP A 38 3.07 10.67 -3.88
C ASP A 38 2.53 9.46 -4.71
N ALA A 39 3.33 8.94 -5.63
CA ALA A 39 3.09 7.73 -6.41
C ALA A 39 3.06 6.43 -5.57
N ALA A 40 3.59 6.42 -4.34
CA ALA A 40 3.60 5.22 -3.52
C ALA A 40 2.24 4.90 -2.91
N VAL A 41 1.35 5.87 -2.70
CA VAL A 41 0.03 5.67 -2.04
C VAL A 41 -0.99 5.05 -2.98
N ALA A 42 -1.03 5.52 -4.23
CA ALA A 42 -2.08 5.20 -5.19
C ALA A 42 -2.25 3.71 -5.53
N PRO A 43 -1.18 2.89 -5.62
CA PRO A 43 -1.31 1.46 -5.83
C PRO A 43 -1.94 0.72 -4.64
N PHE A 44 -1.64 1.13 -3.39
CA PHE A 44 -2.21 0.49 -2.21
C PHE A 44 -3.70 0.79 -2.07
N LEU A 45 -4.11 2.04 -2.34
CA LEU A 45 -5.52 2.38 -2.33
C LEU A 45 -6.29 1.57 -3.37
N LEU A 46 -5.74 1.43 -4.57
CA LEU A 46 -6.39 0.63 -5.59
C LEU A 46 -6.48 -0.85 -5.20
N ALA A 47 -5.41 -1.41 -4.62
CA ALA A 47 -5.46 -2.78 -4.11
C ALA A 47 -6.59 -2.94 -3.09
N ALA A 48 -6.73 -1.99 -2.15
CA ALA A 48 -7.82 -1.99 -1.19
C ALA A 48 -9.20 -1.99 -1.87
N LEU A 49 -9.40 -1.13 -2.87
CA LEU A 49 -10.66 -1.06 -3.65
C LEU A 49 -10.97 -2.39 -4.34
N TYR A 50 -9.98 -3.04 -4.96
CA TYR A 50 -10.20 -4.35 -5.57
C TYR A 50 -10.61 -5.43 -4.56
N TYR A 51 -10.03 -5.42 -3.35
CA TYR A 51 -10.43 -6.37 -2.30
C TYR A 51 -11.81 -6.04 -1.73
N GLU A 52 -12.18 -4.76 -1.60
CA GLU A 52 -13.53 -4.33 -1.19
C GLU A 52 -14.59 -4.77 -2.21
N GLU A 53 -14.35 -4.53 -3.50
CA GLU A 53 -15.24 -4.98 -4.59
C GLU A 53 -15.35 -6.50 -4.62
N ALA A 54 -14.22 -7.22 -4.46
CA ALA A 54 -14.22 -8.67 -4.37
C ALA A 54 -15.02 -9.17 -3.15
N TYR A 55 -14.83 -8.56 -1.98
CA TYR A 55 -15.60 -8.90 -0.78
C TYR A 55 -17.10 -8.70 -1.00
N ALA A 56 -17.49 -7.56 -1.55
CA ALA A 56 -18.88 -7.24 -1.87
C ALA A 56 -19.49 -8.27 -2.84
N ALA A 57 -18.76 -8.71 -3.86
CA ALA A 57 -19.22 -9.75 -4.78
C ALA A 57 -19.34 -11.14 -4.11
N LEU A 58 -18.41 -11.47 -3.21
CA LEU A 58 -18.38 -12.78 -2.55
C LEU A 58 -19.49 -12.95 -1.50
N VAL A 59 -20.01 -11.87 -0.91
CA VAL A 59 -21.08 -11.96 0.10
C VAL A 59 -22.49 -12.04 -0.49
N ILE A 60 -22.64 -11.85 -1.81
CA ILE A 60 -23.94 -11.84 -2.51
C ILE A 60 -24.22 -13.21 -3.16
N PRO A 61 -25.48 -13.69 -3.22
CA PRO A 61 -25.83 -14.88 -4.01
C PRO A 61 -25.53 -14.72 -5.51
N PRO A 62 -25.13 -15.79 -6.22
CA PRO A 62 -24.98 -17.17 -5.76
C PRO A 62 -23.63 -17.45 -5.08
N LEU A 63 -22.63 -16.58 -5.23
CA LEU A 63 -21.22 -16.85 -4.87
C LEU A 63 -21.00 -17.09 -3.37
N GLN A 64 -21.84 -16.50 -2.51
CA GLN A 64 -21.78 -16.66 -1.06
C GLN A 64 -21.63 -18.11 -0.58
N ASN A 65 -22.24 -19.07 -1.29
CA ASN A 65 -22.21 -20.49 -0.92
C ASN A 65 -21.16 -21.32 -1.67
N HIS A 66 -20.42 -20.70 -2.59
CA HIS A 66 -19.42 -21.39 -3.44
C HIS A 66 -17.98 -21.23 -2.93
N PHE A 67 -17.73 -20.33 -1.98
CA PHE A 67 -16.42 -20.10 -1.39
C PHE A 67 -16.37 -20.51 0.08
N GLU A 68 -15.18 -20.93 0.52
CA GLU A 68 -14.93 -21.15 1.94
C GLU A 68 -15.05 -19.84 2.73
N ARG A 69 -15.58 -19.90 3.95
CA ARG A 69 -15.68 -18.70 4.80
C ARG A 69 -14.31 -18.09 5.17
N SER A 70 -13.26 -18.90 5.19
CA SER A 70 -11.87 -18.47 5.39
C SER A 70 -11.43 -17.44 4.34
N TRP A 71 -11.90 -17.56 3.10
CA TRP A 71 -11.62 -16.63 2.01
C TRP A 71 -12.28 -15.28 2.24
N LEU A 72 -13.55 -15.25 2.70
CA LEU A 72 -14.23 -14.00 3.04
C LEU A 72 -13.44 -13.21 4.09
N SER A 73 -13.00 -13.89 5.15
CA SER A 73 -12.17 -13.30 6.20
C SER A 73 -10.82 -12.83 5.68
N HIS A 74 -10.18 -13.61 4.79
CA HIS A 74 -8.91 -13.22 4.18
C HIS A 74 -9.05 -11.93 3.34
N VAL A 75 -10.04 -11.89 2.45
CA VAL A 75 -10.31 -10.76 1.54
C VAL A 75 -10.65 -9.51 2.34
N GLN A 76 -11.53 -9.63 3.35
CA GLN A 76 -11.89 -8.52 4.23
C GLN A 76 -10.66 -7.94 4.96
N LEU A 77 -9.83 -8.80 5.56
CA LEU A 77 -8.65 -8.35 6.30
C LEU A 77 -7.59 -7.75 5.35
N LYS A 78 -7.48 -8.25 4.11
CA LYS A 78 -6.62 -7.68 3.07
C LYS A 78 -7.08 -6.30 2.61
N ALA A 79 -8.38 -6.09 2.42
CA ALA A 79 -8.94 -4.78 2.08
C ALA A 79 -8.54 -3.74 3.13
N ALA A 80 -8.76 -4.05 4.41
CA ALA A 80 -8.38 -3.17 5.52
C ALA A 80 -6.87 -2.94 5.62
N GLN A 81 -6.06 -3.99 5.42
CA GLN A 81 -4.59 -3.88 5.43
C GLN A 81 -4.10 -2.86 4.39
N PHE A 82 -4.58 -2.95 3.15
CA PHE A 82 -4.13 -2.06 2.09
C PHE A 82 -4.67 -0.64 2.24
N ASN A 83 -5.90 -0.48 2.75
CA ASN A 83 -6.44 0.83 3.06
C ASN A 83 -5.64 1.54 4.16
N ALA A 84 -5.27 0.80 5.22
CA ALA A 84 -4.43 1.33 6.29
C ALA A 84 -3.00 1.65 5.82
N GLU A 85 -2.41 0.82 4.96
CA GLU A 85 -1.11 1.08 4.34
C GLU A 85 -1.13 2.38 3.51
N ALA A 86 -2.20 2.60 2.73
CA ALA A 86 -2.39 3.82 1.96
C ALA A 86 -2.50 5.05 2.88
N CYS A 87 -3.28 4.94 3.97
CA CYS A 87 -3.40 6.00 4.98
C CYS A 87 -2.07 6.29 5.68
N TYR A 88 -1.30 5.25 6.01
CA TYR A 88 -0.02 5.38 6.69
C TYR A 88 1.02 6.09 5.82
N ARG A 89 1.13 5.70 4.55
CA ARG A 89 2.06 6.35 3.60
C ARG A 89 1.71 7.81 3.37
N TYR A 90 0.43 8.11 3.20
CA TYR A 90 -0.03 9.49 3.05
C TYR A 90 0.20 10.31 4.33
N ALA A 91 0.04 9.71 5.51
CA ALA A 91 0.36 10.36 6.78
C ALA A 91 1.84 10.78 6.87
N ILE A 92 2.77 9.93 6.40
CA ILE A 92 4.19 10.29 6.33
C ILE A 92 4.42 11.49 5.40
N GLU A 93 3.74 11.55 4.25
CA GLU A 93 3.82 12.69 3.33
C GLU A 93 3.22 13.98 3.93
N LEU A 94 2.14 13.87 4.71
CA LEU A 94 1.55 15.00 5.43
C LEU A 94 2.50 15.53 6.51
N HIS A 95 3.21 14.63 7.18
CA HIS A 95 4.23 15.00 8.16
C HIS A 95 5.34 15.86 7.52
N ASP A 96 5.85 15.44 6.35
CA ASP A 96 6.84 16.20 5.58
C ASP A 96 6.31 17.59 5.14
N LYS A 97 5.00 17.70 4.88
CA LYS A 97 4.31 18.95 4.53
C LYS A 97 3.92 19.78 5.76
N MET A 98 4.23 19.31 6.98
CA MET A 98 3.82 19.89 8.27
C MET A 98 2.31 19.96 8.48
N GLU A 99 1.51 19.17 7.78
CA GLU A 99 0.04 19.09 7.90
C GLU A 99 -0.37 18.09 8.99
N ILE A 100 0.12 18.31 10.21
CA ILE A 100 0.06 17.34 11.32
C ILE A 100 -1.38 17.05 11.77
N GLY A 101 -2.28 18.03 11.64
CA GLY A 101 -3.70 17.84 11.95
C GLY A 101 -4.33 16.75 11.07
N GLU A 102 -4.11 16.82 9.75
CA GLU A 102 -4.61 15.82 8.80
C GLU A 102 -3.90 14.48 8.99
N GLU A 103 -2.61 14.47 9.29
CA GLU A 103 -1.82 13.26 9.59
C GLU A 103 -2.48 12.43 10.71
N ILE A 104 -2.77 13.07 11.84
CA ILE A 104 -3.40 12.43 13.00
C ILE A 104 -4.75 11.82 12.62
N ALA A 105 -5.58 12.58 11.91
CA ALA A 105 -6.90 12.11 11.48
C ALA A 105 -6.78 10.90 10.53
N ARG A 106 -5.77 10.89 9.65
CA ARG A 106 -5.50 9.80 8.71
C ARG A 106 -5.06 8.52 9.40
N LEU A 107 -4.14 8.64 10.36
CA LEU A 107 -3.66 7.51 11.15
C LEU A 107 -4.79 6.91 11.98
N GLN A 108 -5.61 7.74 12.64
CA GLN A 108 -6.78 7.29 13.40
C GLN A 108 -7.77 6.54 12.51
N PHE A 109 -8.06 7.06 11.31
CA PHE A 109 -8.95 6.39 10.36
C PHE A 109 -8.44 4.99 9.96
N GLY A 110 -7.17 4.89 9.57
CA GLY A 110 -6.57 3.61 9.17
C GLY A 110 -6.46 2.60 10.31
N ILE A 111 -6.07 3.03 11.52
CA ILE A 111 -6.01 2.17 12.71
C ILE A 111 -7.40 1.61 13.04
N ASN A 112 -8.43 2.45 13.07
CA ASN A 112 -9.80 2.01 13.36
C ASN A 112 -10.29 0.97 12.33
N ALA A 113 -10.00 1.18 11.04
CA ALA A 113 -10.35 0.22 9.99
C ALA A 113 -9.69 -1.15 10.20
N VAL A 114 -8.42 -1.18 10.60
CA VAL A 114 -7.68 -2.42 10.89
C VAL A 114 -8.21 -3.12 12.15
N VAL A 115 -8.46 -2.37 13.21
CA VAL A 115 -9.01 -2.91 14.47
C VAL A 115 -10.38 -3.55 14.23
N ASP A 116 -11.25 -2.85 13.49
CA ASP A 116 -12.57 -3.37 13.15
C ASP A 116 -12.48 -4.61 12.26
N ALA A 117 -11.63 -4.61 11.23
CA ALA A 117 -11.42 -5.75 10.36
C ALA A 117 -10.86 -6.97 11.11
N LYS A 118 -9.91 -6.79 12.03
CA LYS A 118 -9.38 -7.87 12.87
C LYS A 118 -10.48 -8.53 13.71
N ARG A 119 -11.44 -7.74 14.19
CA ARG A 119 -12.59 -8.22 14.99
C ARG A 119 -13.60 -9.01 14.14
N THR A 120 -13.83 -8.61 12.90
CA THR A 120 -14.86 -9.21 12.03
C THR A 120 -14.34 -10.37 11.19
N ALA A 121 -13.09 -10.33 10.73
CA ALA A 121 -12.48 -11.31 9.82
C ALA A 121 -12.05 -12.62 10.49
N ARG A 122 -12.94 -13.24 11.27
CA ARG A 122 -12.63 -14.47 12.02
C ARG A 122 -12.29 -15.63 11.08
N GLY A 123 -11.15 -16.28 11.30
CA GLY A 123 -10.70 -17.41 10.47
C GLY A 123 -9.77 -17.04 9.32
N ALA A 124 -9.31 -15.79 9.23
CA ALA A 124 -8.19 -15.44 8.37
C ALA A 124 -6.88 -16.11 8.84
N PRO A 125 -5.90 -16.34 7.94
CA PRO A 125 -4.63 -16.96 8.30
C PRO A 125 -3.86 -16.19 9.38
N ALA A 126 -3.21 -16.89 10.32
CA ALA A 126 -2.44 -16.27 11.39
C ALA A 126 -1.34 -15.32 10.88
N SER A 127 -0.65 -15.69 9.80
CA SER A 127 0.38 -14.85 9.17
C SER A 127 -0.16 -13.50 8.68
N LEU A 128 -1.44 -13.45 8.28
CA LEU A 128 -2.10 -12.20 7.89
C LEU A 128 -2.35 -11.33 9.12
N TYR A 129 -2.87 -11.91 10.20
CA TYR A 129 -3.04 -11.21 11.48
C TYR A 129 -1.72 -10.65 12.02
N ASP A 130 -0.62 -11.40 11.93
CA ASP A 130 0.70 -10.95 12.35
C ASP A 130 1.14 -9.74 11.53
N SER A 131 0.99 -9.79 10.19
CA SER A 131 1.36 -8.69 9.31
C SER A 131 0.54 -7.42 9.58
N VAL A 132 -0.76 -7.57 9.82
CA VAL A 132 -1.67 -6.46 10.12
C VAL A 132 -1.40 -5.89 11.51
N SER A 133 -1.05 -6.73 12.49
CA SER A 133 -0.72 -6.27 13.84
C SER A 133 0.60 -5.51 13.90
N ARG A 134 1.58 -5.87 13.06
CA ARG A 134 2.81 -5.08 12.89
C ARG A 134 2.51 -3.71 12.29
N LEU A 135 1.71 -3.66 11.22
CA LEU A 135 1.27 -2.39 10.63
C LEU A 135 0.53 -1.52 11.65
N GLU A 136 -0.41 -2.09 12.40
CA GLU A 136 -1.14 -1.40 13.47
C GLU A 136 -0.17 -0.83 14.52
N GLN A 137 0.84 -1.60 14.94
CA GLN A 137 1.84 -1.14 15.90
C GLN A 137 2.65 0.06 15.35
N ASP A 138 3.10 -0.02 14.10
CA ASP A 138 3.86 1.06 13.45
C ASP A 138 3.01 2.33 13.31
N MET A 139 1.73 2.20 12.92
CA MET A 139 0.81 3.33 12.83
C MET A 139 0.54 3.97 14.19
N ASN A 140 0.36 3.17 15.25
CA ASN A 140 0.14 3.69 16.61
C ASN A 140 1.34 4.46 17.13
N GLN A 141 2.57 3.99 16.89
CA GLN A 141 3.79 4.72 17.27
C GLN A 141 3.89 6.07 16.58
N ASN A 142 3.54 6.15 15.29
CA ASN A 142 3.54 7.43 14.58
C ASN A 142 2.39 8.34 15.03
N LEU A 143 1.22 7.77 15.32
CA LEU A 143 0.09 8.54 15.86
C LEU A 143 0.46 9.17 17.21
N GLU A 144 1.10 8.42 18.11
CA GLU A 144 1.54 8.93 19.41
C GLU A 144 2.53 10.09 19.25
N LYS A 145 3.51 9.95 18.34
CA LYS A 145 4.47 11.02 18.02
C LYS A 145 3.78 12.26 17.46
N ALA A 146 2.97 12.11 16.42
CA ALA A 146 2.25 13.20 15.77
C ALA A 146 1.33 13.94 16.75
N VAL A 147 0.60 13.22 17.62
CA VAL A 147 -0.25 13.81 18.65
C VAL A 147 0.58 14.59 19.68
N ASN A 148 1.68 14.02 20.16
CA ASN A 148 2.53 14.68 21.14
C ASN A 148 3.19 15.95 20.58
N GLU A 149 3.66 15.91 19.33
CA GLU A 149 4.23 17.06 18.64
C GLU A 149 3.16 18.12 18.34
N ASN A 150 1.97 17.71 17.89
CA ASN A 150 0.86 18.64 17.64
C ASN A 150 0.44 19.34 18.93
N ASN A 151 0.39 18.63 20.06
CA ASN A 151 0.00 19.23 21.35
C ASN A 151 1.05 20.18 21.94
N ARG A 152 2.31 20.11 21.49
CA ARG A 152 3.43 20.89 22.05
C ARG A 152 3.94 21.99 21.12
N ILE A 153 3.91 21.75 19.82
CA ILE A 153 4.62 22.54 18.82
C ILE A 153 3.61 23.17 17.84
N TYR A 154 2.82 22.35 17.15
CA TYR A 154 2.06 22.81 15.99
C TYR A 154 0.66 23.34 16.33
N LEU A 155 0.02 22.78 17.35
CA LEU A 155 -1.31 23.14 17.85
C LEU A 155 -2.39 23.20 16.76
N MET A 156 -2.29 22.32 15.76
CA MET A 156 -3.23 22.23 14.65
C MET A 156 -4.51 21.52 15.06
N ARG A 157 -5.63 21.94 14.46
CA ARG A 157 -6.92 21.28 14.65
C ARG A 157 -6.95 19.97 13.87
N VAL A 158 -7.28 18.87 14.54
CA VAL A 158 -7.51 17.57 13.91
C VAL A 158 -8.88 17.61 13.19
N PRO A 159 -8.94 17.42 11.85
CA PRO A 159 -10.19 17.37 11.11
C PRO A 159 -10.96 16.07 11.42
N ALA A 160 -12.28 16.11 11.26
CA ALA A 160 -13.09 14.89 11.36
C ALA A 160 -12.83 13.96 10.17
N ALA A 161 -12.86 12.64 10.38
CA ALA A 161 -12.58 11.65 9.33
C ALA A 161 -13.43 11.83 8.05
N LYS A 162 -14.67 12.32 8.18
CA LYS A 162 -15.58 12.59 7.05
C LYS A 162 -15.16 13.78 6.17
N LEU A 163 -14.30 14.65 6.69
CA LEU A 163 -13.80 15.83 5.99
C LEU A 163 -12.45 15.57 5.31
N LEU A 164 -11.88 14.36 5.45
CA LEU A 164 -10.62 13.99 4.82
C LEU A 164 -10.80 13.90 3.30
N SER A 165 -9.79 14.39 2.59
CA SER A 165 -9.72 14.25 1.14
C SER A 165 -9.71 12.76 0.74
N PRO A 166 -10.36 12.35 -0.35
CA PRO A 166 -10.16 11.01 -0.89
C PRO A 166 -8.70 10.82 -1.32
N LEU A 167 -8.11 9.66 -0.98
CA LEU A 167 -6.77 9.33 -1.47
C LEU A 167 -6.81 9.08 -2.99
N PRO A 168 -5.72 9.38 -3.73
CA PRO A 168 -5.65 9.04 -5.14
C PRO A 168 -5.52 7.51 -5.32
N SER A 169 -6.15 6.95 -6.37
CA SER A 169 -6.00 5.55 -6.80
C SER A 169 -5.46 5.48 -8.21
N ALA A 170 -4.53 4.57 -8.50
CA ALA A 170 -3.95 4.39 -9.84
C ALA A 170 -3.75 2.92 -10.18
N SER A 171 -4.24 2.50 -11.35
CA SER A 171 -4.11 1.10 -11.80
C SER A 171 -2.80 0.81 -12.49
N LEU A 172 -2.08 -0.16 -11.92
CA LEU A 172 -0.84 -0.71 -12.44
C LEU A 172 -1.05 -2.10 -13.07
N VAL A 173 -2.28 -2.63 -13.01
CA VAL A 173 -2.60 -4.00 -13.42
C VAL A 173 -3.68 -3.98 -14.49
N ARG A 174 -3.48 -4.80 -15.52
CA ARG A 174 -4.50 -5.10 -16.53
C ARG A 174 -4.75 -6.60 -16.56
N SER A 175 -5.96 -7.01 -16.91
CA SER A 175 -6.23 -8.40 -17.25
C SER A 175 -5.45 -8.79 -18.51
N ALA A 176 -4.68 -9.87 -18.44
CA ALA A 176 -4.10 -10.49 -19.62
C ALA A 176 -5.20 -11.21 -20.41
N SER A 177 -5.18 -11.09 -21.72
CA SER A 177 -6.08 -11.84 -22.60
C SER A 177 -5.70 -13.31 -22.63
N LYS A 178 -6.67 -14.19 -22.91
CA LYS A 178 -6.45 -15.63 -22.99
C LYS A 178 -5.39 -16.01 -24.04
N SER A 179 -5.34 -15.28 -25.16
CA SER A 179 -4.32 -15.46 -26.20
C SER A 179 -2.91 -15.14 -25.67
N GLU A 180 -2.73 -13.99 -25.00
CA GLU A 180 -1.44 -13.60 -24.42
C GLU A 180 -0.89 -14.62 -23.41
N VAL A 181 -1.77 -15.28 -22.64
CA VAL A 181 -1.38 -16.28 -21.64
C VAL A 181 -1.01 -17.63 -22.28
N LEU A 182 -1.65 -18.00 -23.38
CA LEU A 182 -1.46 -19.29 -24.04
C LEU A 182 -0.30 -19.29 -25.05
N ASP A 183 0.16 -18.11 -25.48
CA ASP A 183 1.29 -17.95 -26.41
C ASP A 183 2.65 -18.17 -25.72
N ALA A 184 2.95 -19.43 -25.38
CA ALA A 184 4.21 -19.86 -24.75
C ALA A 184 5.47 -19.72 -25.64
N LYS A 185 5.35 -19.18 -26.87
CA LYS A 185 6.46 -19.00 -27.82
C LYS A 185 7.19 -17.67 -27.70
N ALA A 186 6.72 -16.72 -26.89
CA ALA A 186 7.35 -15.40 -26.77
C ALA A 186 8.56 -15.36 -25.81
N GLU A 187 8.75 -16.37 -24.94
CA GLU A 187 9.80 -16.33 -23.90
C GLU A 187 11.16 -16.93 -24.32
N THR A 188 11.27 -17.54 -25.51
CA THR A 188 12.52 -18.23 -25.94
C THR A 188 13.48 -17.37 -26.79
N GLY A 189 13.23 -16.07 -26.95
CA GLY A 189 14.00 -15.20 -27.86
C GLY A 189 15.19 -14.43 -27.28
N LEU A 190 15.52 -14.55 -25.99
CA LEU A 190 16.58 -13.73 -25.35
C LEU A 190 17.77 -14.54 -24.81
N GLN A 191 18.05 -15.71 -25.37
CA GLN A 191 19.31 -16.42 -25.17
C GLN A 191 19.86 -16.94 -26.49
N SER A 192 20.45 -16.04 -27.28
CA SER A 192 21.47 -16.43 -28.26
C SER A 192 22.54 -15.34 -28.30
N SER A 193 23.65 -15.60 -27.62
CA SER A 193 24.97 -15.06 -27.99
C SER A 193 26.04 -16.08 -27.64
#